data_AF-A0A956S1V8-F1
#
_entry.id   AF-A0A956S1V8-F1
#
_cell.length_a   1.000
_cell.length_b   1.000
_cell.length_c   1.000
_cell.angle_alpha   90.00
_cell.angle_beta   90.00
_cell.angle_gamma   90.00
#
_symmetry.space_group_name_H-M   'P 1'
#
loop_
_entity.id
_entity.type
_entity.pdbx_description
1 polymer ?
#
loop_
_entity_poly.entity_id
_entity_poly.type
_entity_poly.pdbx_seq_one_letter_code
_entity_poly.pdbx_strand_id
1 'polypeptide(L)' 'MRHGSITDVPGIRVGHAEVQGGGSGCTVVLGPFRAAVEVGGMATGSRELAVLSPRHLVPHADAIVLTGG' A
#
# COMPACT_ATOMS: atom_id res chain seq x y z
N MET A 1 -7.54 -6.90 23.66
CA MET A 1 -7.01 -5.51 23.61
C MET A 1 -6.61 -5.25 22.16
N ARG A 2 -7.04 -4.12 21.57
CA ARG A 2 -6.62 -3.73 20.21
C ARG A 2 -5.31 -2.97 20.33
N HIS A 3 -4.32 -3.34 19.52
CA HIS A 3 -2.93 -2.87 19.67
C HIS A 3 -2.66 -1.55 18.93
N GLY A 4 -3.69 -0.90 18.35
CA GLY A 4 -3.50 0.31 17.55
C GLY A 4 -2.84 0.00 16.21
N SER A 5 -3.26 -1.10 15.58
CA SER A 5 -2.74 -1.56 14.29
C SER A 5 -3.65 -1.14 13.14
N ILE A 6 -3.11 -1.01 11.93
CA ILE A 6 -3.92 -0.79 10.72
C ILE A 6 -4.95 -1.92 10.50
N THR A 7 -4.65 -3.14 10.94
CA THR A 7 -5.56 -4.29 10.87
C THR A 7 -6.69 -4.23 11.89
N ASP A 8 -6.71 -3.23 12.78
CA ASP A 8 -7.88 -2.96 13.60
C ASP A 8 -9.07 -2.47 12.78
N VAL A 9 -8.82 -1.91 11.59
CA VAL A 9 -9.86 -1.55 10.61
C VAL A 9 -10.40 -2.83 9.95
N PRO A 10 -11.71 -3.14 10.08
CA PRO A 10 -12.30 -4.34 9.48
C PRO A 10 -12.08 -4.39 7.97
N GLY A 11 -11.72 -5.58 7.46
CA GLY A 11 -11.48 -5.81 6.03
C GLY A 11 -10.05 -5.51 5.58
N ILE A 12 -9.22 -4.86 6.41
CA ILE A 12 -7.80 -4.65 6.12
C ILE A 12 -6.97 -5.86 6.58
N ARG A 13 -6.11 -6.36 5.70
CA ARG A 13 -5.09 -7.38 5.99
C ARG A 13 -3.71 -6.86 5.61
N VAL A 14 -2.68 -7.34 6.29
CA VAL A 14 -1.28 -6.99 5.98
C VAL A 14 -0.47 -8.28 5.85
N GLY A 15 0.38 -8.34 4.83
CA GLY A 15 1.35 -9.41 4.64
C GLY A 15 2.75 -8.85 4.41
N HIS A 16 3.77 -9.58 4.85
CA HIS A 16 5.17 -9.22 4.71
C HIS A 16 5.94 -10.37 4.06
N ALA A 17 6.89 -10.03 3.20
CA ALA A 17 7.85 -10.98 2.64
C ALA A 17 9.23 -10.32 2.59
N GLU A 18 10.27 -11.09 2.91
CA GLU A 18 11.64 -10.62 3.01
C GLU A 18 12.58 -11.48 2.16
N VAL A 19 13.58 -10.84 1.55
CA VAL A 19 14.67 -11.53 0.86
C VAL A 19 15.68 -11.99 1.92
N GLN A 20 15.75 -13.30 2.15
CA GLN A 20 16.64 -13.88 3.16
C GLN A 20 18.11 -13.51 2.88
N GLY A 21 18.74 -12.84 3.85
CA GLY A 21 20.12 -12.36 3.73
C GLY A 21 20.32 -11.16 2.79
N GLY A 22 19.26 -10.64 2.15
CA GLY A 22 19.34 -9.60 1.12
C GLY A 22 19.04 -8.17 1.60
N GLY A 23 18.55 -7.98 2.83
CA GLY A 23 18.26 -6.65 3.38
C GLY A 23 17.13 -5.90 2.67
N SER A 24 16.29 -6.60 1.90
CA SER A 24 15.14 -6.05 1.16
C SER A 24 13.90 -6.92 1.39
N GLY A 25 12.74 -6.43 0.96
CA GLY A 25 11.46 -7.08 1.14
C GLY A 25 10.30 -6.21 0.72
N CYS A 26 9.08 -6.68 0.95
CA CYS A 26 7.88 -5.91 0.69
C CYS A 26 6.81 -6.15 1.76
N THR A 27 5.92 -5.17 1.87
CA THR A 27 4.70 -5.20 2.66
C THR A 27 3.53 -4.92 1.74
N VAL A 28 2.50 -5.74 1.85
CA VAL A 28 1.24 -5.56 1.11
C VAL A 28 0.13 -5.31 2.10
N VAL A 29 -0.58 -4.19 1.92
CA VAL A 29 -1.83 -3.91 2.62
C VAL A 29 -2.96 -4.25 1.67
N LEU A 30 -3.86 -5.15 2.06
CA LEU A 30 -4.98 -5.64 1.27
C LEU A 30 -6.32 -5.18 1.86
N GLY A 31 -7.24 -4.80 0.98
CA GLY A 31 -8.62 -4.45 1.33
C GLY A 31 -9.28 -3.71 0.15
N PRO A 32 -10.61 -3.49 0.16
CA PRO A 32 -11.19 -2.56 -0.79
C PRO A 32 -10.81 -1.13 -0.38
N PHE A 33 -9.96 -0.47 -1.15
CA PHE A 33 -9.54 0.90 -0.90
C PHE A 33 -10.23 1.87 -1.84
N ARG A 34 -10.90 2.89 -1.27
CA ARG A 34 -11.14 4.15 -1.97
C ARG A 34 -9.95 5.07 -1.67
N ALA A 35 -8.91 4.97 -2.48
CA ALA A 35 -7.60 5.53 -2.18
C ALA A 35 -7.34 6.87 -2.89
N ALA A 36 -6.47 7.66 -2.28
CA ALA A 36 -5.83 8.84 -2.83
C ALA A 36 -4.37 8.83 -2.37
N VAL A 37 -3.50 9.59 -3.04
CA VAL A 37 -2.07 9.69 -2.70
C VAL A 37 -1.63 11.14 -2.70
N GLU A 38 -0.76 11.46 -1.74
CA GLU A 38 -0.01 12.71 -1.69
C GLU A 38 1.47 12.35 -1.70
N VAL A 39 2.26 13.01 -2.57
CA VAL A 39 3.69 12.75 -2.71
C VAL A 39 4.46 14.01 -2.33
N GLY A 40 4.97 14.05 -1.11
CA GLY A 40 5.80 15.18 -0.64
C GLY A 40 7.27 15.11 -1.06
N GLY A 41 7.76 13.95 -1.50
CA GLY A 41 9.17 13.72 -1.84
C GLY A 41 9.49 13.92 -3.33
N MET A 42 10.63 14.54 -3.62
CA MET A 42 11.05 14.86 -4.99
C MET A 42 11.72 13.69 -5.75
N ALA A 43 12.05 12.60 -5.06
CA ALA A 43 12.71 11.41 -5.62
C ALA A 43 11.87 10.14 -5.41
N THR A 44 10.55 10.27 -5.47
CA THR A 44 9.62 9.19 -5.13
C THR A 44 9.61 8.11 -6.21
N GLY A 45 10.10 6.91 -5.87
CA GLY A 45 9.90 5.70 -6.66
C GLY A 45 8.46 5.23 -6.50
N SER A 46 7.65 5.39 -7.55
CA SER A 46 6.23 5.03 -7.51
C SER A 46 5.80 4.30 -8.78
N ARG A 47 4.67 3.61 -8.67
CA ARG A 47 4.00 2.93 -9.77
C ARG A 47 2.49 3.15 -9.63
N GLU A 48 1.81 3.33 -10.76
CA GLU A 48 0.34 3.39 -10.86
C GLU A 48 -0.35 4.54 -10.09
N LEU A 49 0.34 5.62 -9.70
CA LEU A 49 -0.32 6.72 -8.95
C LEU A 49 -1.49 7.37 -9.71
N ALA A 50 -1.44 7.37 -11.05
CA ALA A 50 -2.50 7.93 -11.88
C ALA A 50 -3.86 7.23 -11.70
N VAL A 51 -3.87 5.95 -11.28
CA VAL A 51 -5.12 5.20 -11.03
C VAL A 51 -5.86 5.68 -9.79
N LEU A 52 -5.18 6.41 -8.91
CA LEU A 52 -5.75 6.99 -7.69
C LEU A 52 -6.45 8.34 -7.96
N SER A 53 -6.45 8.79 -9.21
CA SER A 53 -7.26 9.93 -9.63
C SER A 53 -8.75 9.63 -9.44
N PRO A 54 -9.55 10.57 -8.89
CA PRO A 54 -11.00 10.42 -8.82
C PRO A 54 -11.71 10.26 -10.18
N ARG A 55 -10.99 10.54 -11.28
CA ARG A 55 -11.48 10.37 -12.66
C ARG A 55 -11.12 9.03 -13.28
N HIS A 56 -10.39 8.17 -12.56
CA HIS A 56 -10.02 6.86 -13.07
C HIS A 56 -11.25 5.96 -13.23
N LEU A 57 -11.22 5.07 -14.22
CA LEU A 57 -12.36 4.20 -14.55
C LEU A 57 -12.67 3.23 -13.40
N VAL A 58 -11.63 2.70 -12.75
CA VAL A 58 -11.77 1.80 -11.61
C VAL A 58 -11.82 2.63 -10.32
N PRO A 59 -12.88 2.54 -9.50
CA PRO A 59 -13.08 3.44 -8.36
C PRO A 59 -12.42 2.94 -7.07
N HIS A 60 -11.68 1.83 -7.12
CA HIS A 60 -11.05 1.20 -5.97
C HIS A 60 -9.71 0.55 -6.32
N ALA A 61 -8.86 0.37 -5.32
CA ALA A 61 -7.68 -0.49 -5.36
C ALA A 61 -7.85 -1.62 -4.35
N ASP A 62 -7.32 -2.81 -4.64
CA ASP A 62 -7.37 -3.96 -3.72
C ASP A 62 -6.12 -4.07 -2.83
N ALA A 63 -5.03 -3.43 -3.25
CA ALA A 63 -3.73 -3.57 -2.65
C ALA A 63 -2.91 -2.28 -2.72
N ILE A 64 -2.14 -2.02 -1.67
CA ILE A 64 -1.05 -1.04 -1.64
C ILE A 64 0.23 -1.80 -1.30
N VAL A 65 1.29 -1.58 -2.07
CA VAL A 65 2.58 -2.24 -1.89
C VAL A 65 3.62 -1.22 -1.47
N LEU A 66 4.30 -1.52 -0.36
CA LEU A 66 5.51 -0.85 0.08
C LEU A 66 6.67 -1.81 -0.13
N THR A 67 7.71 -1.41 -0.85
CA THR A 67 8.81 -2.29 -1.23
C THR A 67 10.15 -1.62 -1.00
N GLY A 68 11.14 -2.43 -0.63
CA GLY A 68 12.55 -2.06 -0.77
C GLY A 68 12.98 -1.99 -2.24
N GLY A 69 14.26 -1.71 -2.45
CA GLY A 69 14.91 -1.78 -3.76
C GLY A 69 15.21 -3.22 -4.20
#